data_AF-A0A3N5KXQ6-F1
#
_entry.id   AF-A0A3N5KXQ6-F1
#
_cell.length_a   1.000
_cell.length_b   1.000
_cell.length_c   1.000
_cell.angle_alpha   90.00
_cell.angle_beta   90.00
_cell.angle_gamma   90.00
#
_symmetry.space_group_name_H-M   'P 1'
#
loop_
_entity.id
_entity.type
_entity.pdbx_description
1 polymer ?
#
loop_
_entity_poly.entity_id
_entity_poly.type
_entity_poly.pdbx_seq_one_letter_code
_entity_poly.pdbx_strand_id
1 'polypeptide(L)'
;ACCEVEVDRASGAPRLIEIVEAFECGPVLNPPNLRSQVEGCIMMGLGPALREEILFKDGRLTNGRFSAYRVPRFRDVPRTELLQLDRKDLEPAGAGETPIIAIAPAIANAVFDATGKRVRSMPIRIQ
;
A
#
# COMPACT_ATOMS: atom_id res chain seq x y z
N ALA A 1 -1.86 -9.74 0.35
CA ALA A 1 -0.55 -9.15 0.66
C ALA A 1 -0.14 -9.48 2.10
N CYS A 2 1.16 -9.70 2.33
CA CYS A 2 1.81 -9.73 3.63
C CYS A 2 2.90 -8.66 3.65
N CYS A 3 3.21 -8.10 4.81
CA CYS A 3 4.26 -7.08 4.90
C CYS A 3 5.02 -7.12 6.21
N GLU A 4 6.25 -6.65 6.16
CA GLU A 4 7.11 -6.40 7.31
C GLU A 4 7.23 -4.89 7.56
N VAL A 5 7.04 -4.47 8.80
CA VAL A 5 7.17 -3.07 9.20
C VAL A 5 8.14 -2.93 10.37
N GLU A 6 8.88 -1.84 10.36
CA GLU A 6 9.61 -1.33 11.53
C GLU A 6 8.82 -0.16 12.12
N VAL A 7 8.68 -0.11 13.44
CA VAL A 7 8.02 1.01 14.12
C VAL A 7 9.03 1.72 15.00
N ASP A 8 9.22 3.02 14.76
CA ASP A 8 10.05 3.84 15.63
C ASP A 8 9.39 4.00 17.01
N ARG A 9 10.11 3.63 18.07
CA ARG A 9 9.56 3.63 19.44
C ARG A 9 9.27 5.02 19.99
N ALA A 10 9.99 6.05 19.54
CA ALA A 10 9.85 7.40 20.04
C ALA A 10 8.68 8.15 19.39
N SER A 11 8.53 8.03 18.07
CA SER A 11 7.54 8.74 17.27
C SER A 11 6.29 7.90 16.93
N GLY A 12 6.36 6.57 17.06
CA GLY A 12 5.30 5.66 16.63
C GLY A 12 5.14 5.59 15.11
N ALA A 13 6.08 6.14 14.34
CA ALA A 13 5.99 6.15 12.88
C ALA A 13 6.34 4.76 12.31
N PRO A 14 5.44 4.13 11.54
CA PRO A 14 5.76 2.89 10.84
C PRO A 14 6.57 3.17 9.56
N ARG A 15 7.53 2.29 9.29
CA ARG A 15 8.31 2.21 8.05
C ARG A 15 8.11 0.83 7.45
N LEU A 16 7.62 0.78 6.21
CA LEU A 16 7.48 -0.47 5.47
C LEU A 16 8.86 -0.95 4.99
N ILE A 17 9.20 -2.21 5.28
CA ILE A 17 10.47 -2.83 4.92
C ILE A 17 10.30 -3.70 3.68
N GLU A 18 9.31 -4.60 3.74
CA GLU A 18 9.04 -5.57 2.69
C GLU A 18 7.53 -5.76 2.51
N ILE A 19 7.13 -6.03 1.27
CA ILE A 19 5.78 -6.45 0.92
C ILE A 19 5.82 -7.60 -0.07
N VAL A 20 5.01 -8.62 0.21
CA VAL A 20 4.79 -9.77 -0.65
C VAL A 20 3.33 -9.82 -1.04
N GLU A 21 3.04 -9.80 -2.33
CA GLU A 21 1.70 -9.89 -2.86
C GLU A 21 1.55 -11.11 -3.77
N ALA A 22 0.60 -11.99 -3.44
CA ALA A 22 0.13 -13.01 -4.37
C ALA A 22 -1.15 -12.48 -5.03
N PHE A 23 -1.17 -12.49 -6.35
CA PHE A 23 -2.24 -11.89 -7.14
C PHE A 23 -2.76 -12.86 -8.21
N GLU A 24 -4.08 -12.95 -8.32
CA GLU A 24 -4.81 -13.84 -9.20
C GLU A 24 -5.89 -13.03 -9.95
N CYS A 25 -5.95 -13.20 -11.27
CA CYS A 25 -6.94 -12.54 -12.12
C CYS A 25 -7.31 -13.39 -13.34
N GLY A 26 -7.38 -14.71 -13.14
CA GLY A 26 -7.53 -15.71 -14.18
C GLY A 26 -6.23 -15.89 -15.00
N PRO A 27 -6.32 -16.14 -16.31
CA PRO A 27 -5.15 -16.29 -17.17
C PRO A 27 -4.35 -14.99 -17.26
N VAL A 28 -3.03 -15.09 -17.08
CA VAL A 28 -2.12 -13.94 -17.20
C VAL A 28 -1.74 -13.72 -18.66
N LEU A 29 -2.38 -12.74 -19.30
CA LEU A 29 -2.16 -12.45 -20.73
C LEU A 29 -0.80 -11.82 -21.03
N ASN A 30 -0.33 -10.92 -20.17
CA ASN A 30 0.95 -10.24 -20.30
C ASN A 30 1.63 -10.11 -18.93
N PRO A 31 2.50 -11.07 -18.54
CA PRO A 31 3.10 -11.11 -17.20
C PRO A 31 3.94 -9.88 -16.82
N PRO A 32 4.75 -9.29 -17.72
CA PRO A 32 5.43 -8.02 -17.44
C PRO A 32 4.47 -6.86 -17.17
N ASN A 33 3.39 -6.74 -17.96
CA ASN A 33 2.41 -5.67 -17.76
C ASN A 33 1.65 -5.84 -16.44
N LEU A 34 1.21 -7.07 -16.13
CA LEU A 34 0.55 -7.37 -14.86
C LEU A 34 1.47 -7.04 -13.67
N ARG A 35 2.77 -7.39 -13.77
CA ARG A 35 3.76 -7.01 -12.77
C ARG A 35 3.80 -5.51 -12.54
N SER A 36 3.95 -4.72 -13.61
CA SER A 36 4.02 -3.27 -13.49
C SER A 36 2.73 -2.67 -12.92
N GLN A 37 1.57 -3.25 -13.25
CA GLN A 37 0.29 -2.79 -12.71
C GLN A 37 0.22 -3.03 -11.19
N VAL A 38 0.54 -4.24 -10.75
CA VAL A 38 0.51 -4.60 -9.32
C VAL A 38 1.53 -3.78 -8.54
N GLU A 39 2.76 -3.63 -9.03
CA GLU A 39 3.78 -2.77 -8.40
C GLU A 39 3.32 -1.30 -8.34
N GLY A 40 2.63 -0.81 -9.37
CA GLY A 40 2.00 0.51 -9.37
C GLY A 40 0.90 0.65 -8.31
N CYS A 41 0.04 -0.36 -8.16
CA CYS A 41 -0.99 -0.40 -7.13
C CYS A 41 -0.39 -0.48 -5.72
N ILE A 42 0.66 -1.27 -5.50
CA ILE A 42 1.40 -1.31 -4.24
C ILE A 42 1.88 0.09 -3.90
N MET A 43 2.61 0.73 -4.83
CA MET A 43 3.12 2.10 -4.64
C MET A 43 2.00 3.10 -4.37
N MET A 44 0.92 3.07 -5.14
CA MET A 44 -0.24 3.95 -4.91
C MET A 44 -0.87 3.71 -3.54
N GLY A 45 -0.95 2.45 -3.08
CA GLY A 45 -1.51 2.08 -1.78
C GLY A 45 -0.67 2.56 -0.59
N LEU A 46 0.66 2.67 -0.75
CA LEU A 46 1.54 3.23 0.30
C LEU A 46 1.20 4.68 0.64
N GLY A 47 0.75 5.44 -0.36
CA GLY A 47 0.36 6.83 -0.25
C GLY A 47 -0.63 7.06 0.88
N PRO A 48 -1.92 6.72 0.71
CA PRO A 48 -2.95 6.91 1.73
C PRO A 48 -2.68 6.10 2.99
N ALA A 49 -2.06 4.92 2.88
CA ALA A 49 -1.75 4.10 4.06
C ALA A 49 -0.79 4.81 5.03
N LEU A 50 0.21 5.56 4.54
CA LEU A 50 1.28 6.09 5.38
C LEU A 50 1.37 7.62 5.44
N ARG A 51 0.91 8.36 4.40
CA ARG A 51 1.24 9.79 4.26
C ARG A 51 0.17 10.67 3.61
N GLU A 52 -0.51 10.19 2.58
CA GLU A 52 -1.45 11.00 1.82
C GLU A 52 -2.70 11.28 2.65
N GLU A 53 -3.00 12.56 2.79
CA GLU A 53 -4.13 13.06 3.58
C GLU A 53 -4.55 14.40 2.97
N ILE A 54 -5.85 14.61 2.79
CA ILE A 54 -6.40 15.86 2.28
C ILE A 54 -6.80 16.71 3.48
N LEU A 55 -6.20 17.89 3.63
CA LEU A 55 -6.37 18.74 4.80
C LEU A 55 -7.29 19.92 4.50
N PHE A 56 -8.36 20.05 5.29
CA PHE A 56 -9.29 21.16 5.21
C PHE A 56 -9.18 22.08 6.43
N LYS A 57 -9.27 23.38 6.20
CA LYS A 57 -9.43 24.39 7.25
C LYS A 57 -10.43 25.44 6.76
N ASP A 58 -11.45 25.74 7.57
CA ASP A 58 -12.50 26.72 7.27
C ASP A 58 -13.15 26.48 5.89
N GLY A 59 -13.43 25.20 5.58
CA GLY A 59 -14.02 24.79 4.30
C GLY A 59 -13.09 24.86 3.09
N ARG A 60 -11.79 25.14 3.29
CA ARG A 60 -10.81 25.29 2.21
C ARG A 60 -9.73 24.22 2.26
N LEU A 61 -9.37 23.68 1.10
CA LEU A 61 -8.23 22.79 0.93
C LEU A 61 -6.93 23.55 1.23
N THR A 62 -6.12 23.04 2.17
CA THR A 62 -4.90 23.71 2.65
C THR A 62 -3.61 23.14 2.07
N ASN A 63 -3.64 21.89 1.59
CA ASN A 63 -2.45 21.18 1.09
C ASN A 63 -2.58 20.73 -0.38
N GLY A 64 -3.38 21.42 -1.19
CA GLY A 64 -3.65 21.04 -2.61
C GLY A 64 -2.47 21.19 -3.58
N ARG A 65 -1.25 21.40 -3.10
CA ARG A 65 -0.03 21.46 -3.93
C ARG A 65 0.74 20.15 -3.79
N PHE A 66 1.36 19.66 -4.87
CA PHE A 66 2.18 18.43 -4.84
C PHE A 66 3.33 18.43 -3.82
N SER A 67 3.81 19.60 -3.41
CA SER A 67 4.82 19.71 -2.34
C SER A 67 4.24 19.48 -0.94
N ALA A 68 2.93 19.68 -0.76
CA ALA A 68 2.21 19.58 0.50
C ALA A 68 1.38 18.29 0.61
N TYR A 69 0.88 17.75 -0.50
CA TYR A 69 0.27 16.42 -0.59
C TYR A 69 1.34 15.37 -0.87
N ARG A 70 1.72 14.60 0.16
CA ARG A 70 2.91 13.73 0.12
C ARG A 70 2.61 12.35 -0.46
N VAL A 71 2.64 12.25 -1.78
CA VAL A 71 2.72 10.97 -2.48
C VAL A 71 4.04 10.24 -2.17
N PRO A 72 4.09 8.90 -2.32
CA PRO A 72 5.31 8.11 -2.17
C PRO A 72 6.47 8.59 -3.05
N ARG A 73 7.69 8.43 -2.55
CA ARG A 73 8.96 8.75 -3.23
C ARG A 73 9.80 7.49 -3.38
N PHE A 74 10.88 7.54 -4.16
CA PHE A 74 11.79 6.40 -4.33
C PHE A 74 12.34 5.82 -3.02
N ARG A 75 12.52 6.66 -1.99
CA ARG A 75 12.97 6.21 -0.66
C ARG A 75 11.92 5.40 0.12
N ASP A 76 10.67 5.46 -0.32
CA ASP A 76 9.53 4.80 0.32
C ASP A 76 9.22 3.45 -0.34
N VAL A 77 9.92 3.11 -1.43
CA VAL A 77 9.78 1.84 -2.13
C VAL A 77 10.33 0.72 -1.23
N PRO A 78 9.50 -0.22 -0.77
CA PRO A 78 9.96 -1.35 0.01
C PRO A 78 10.56 -2.41 -0.91
N ARG A 79 11.24 -3.40 -0.32
CA ARG A 79 11.46 -4.65 -1.04
C ARG A 79 10.09 -5.24 -1.43
N THR A 80 9.91 -5.56 -2.71
CA THR A 80 8.61 -5.98 -3.25
C THR A 80 8.75 -7.31 -3.95
N GLU A 81 7.95 -8.29 -3.54
CA GLU A 81 7.83 -9.57 -4.21
C GLU A 81 6.39 -9.80 -4.68
N LEU A 82 6.25 -10.23 -5.94
CA LEU A 82 4.96 -10.51 -6.56
C LEU A 82 4.91 -11.96 -7.03
N LEU A 83 3.95 -12.71 -6.51
CA LEU A 83 3.57 -14.03 -7.01
C LEU A 83 2.36 -13.89 -7.93
N GLN A 84 2.58 -14.03 -9.23
CA GLN A 84 1.50 -14.05 -10.22
C GLN A 84 0.93 -15.45 -10.33
N LEU A 85 -0.37 -15.60 -10.07
CA LEU A 85 -1.07 -16.87 -10.16
C LEU A 85 -1.74 -16.99 -11.54
N ASP A 86 -1.07 -17.66 -12.47
CA ASP A 86 -1.57 -17.88 -13.85
C ASP A 86 -2.63 -18.98 -13.90
N ARG A 87 -3.89 -18.60 -13.69
CA ARG A 87 -5.05 -19.51 -13.59
C ARG A 87 -5.80 -19.61 -14.91
N LYS A 88 -5.22 -20.37 -15.85
CA LYS A 88 -5.80 -20.62 -17.18
C LYS A 88 -7.11 -21.42 -17.16
N ASP A 89 -7.45 -21.99 -16.02
CA ASP A 89 -8.69 -22.72 -15.76
C ASP A 89 -9.85 -21.82 -15.31
N LEU A 90 -9.61 -20.52 -15.10
CA LEU A 90 -10.61 -19.53 -14.70
C LEU A 90 -10.88 -18.53 -15.83
N GLU A 91 -12.01 -17.82 -15.74
CA GLU A 91 -12.32 -16.70 -16.63
C GLU A 91 -11.42 -15.48 -16.34
N PRO A 92 -11.04 -14.69 -17.35
CA PRO A 92 -10.26 -13.47 -17.15
C PRO A 92 -10.95 -12.46 -16.23
N ALA A 93 -10.18 -11.87 -15.31
CA ALA A 93 -10.65 -10.81 -14.43
C ALA A 93 -9.76 -9.56 -14.51
N GLY A 94 -10.27 -8.43 -14.01
CA GLY A 94 -9.54 -7.16 -14.00
C GLY A 94 -8.42 -7.14 -12.95
N ALA A 95 -7.27 -6.59 -13.34
CA ALA A 95 -6.10 -6.40 -12.46
C ALA A 95 -5.77 -4.94 -12.16
N GLY A 96 -6.61 -4.00 -12.64
CA GLY A 96 -6.32 -2.56 -12.57
C GLY A 96 -6.36 -1.98 -11.16
N GLU A 97 -7.28 -2.48 -10.33
CA GLU A 97 -7.61 -1.86 -9.04
C GLU A 97 -7.34 -2.81 -7.87
N THR A 98 -7.69 -4.08 -8.01
CA THR A 98 -7.72 -5.05 -6.91
C THR A 98 -6.42 -5.20 -6.11
N PRO A 99 -5.20 -5.07 -6.67
CA PRO A 99 -3.99 -5.20 -5.86
C PRO A 99 -3.85 -4.10 -4.78
N ILE A 100 -4.40 -2.90 -5.00
CA ILE A 100 -4.27 -1.79 -4.03
C ILE A 100 -5.00 -2.07 -2.70
N ILE A 101 -6.04 -2.90 -2.75
CA ILE A 101 -6.99 -3.09 -1.64
C ILE A 101 -6.29 -3.71 -0.43
N ALA A 102 -5.32 -4.59 -0.66
CA ALA A 102 -4.65 -5.33 0.40
C ALA A 102 -3.54 -4.55 1.11
N ILE A 103 -3.09 -3.42 0.57
CA ILE A 103 -1.88 -2.72 1.03
C ILE A 103 -2.06 -2.10 2.42
N ALA A 104 -3.03 -1.21 2.57
CA ALA A 104 -3.33 -0.56 3.86
C ALA A 104 -3.65 -1.56 5.00
N PRO A 105 -4.54 -2.57 4.82
CA PRO A 105 -4.83 -3.52 5.89
C PRO A 105 -3.64 -4.43 6.22
N ALA A 106 -2.80 -4.81 5.25
CA ALA A 106 -1.57 -5.54 5.53
C ALA A 106 -0.66 -4.73 6.45
N ILE A 107 -0.40 -3.46 6.11
CA ILE A 107 0.43 -2.55 6.92
C ILE A 107 -0.16 -2.38 8.32
N ALA A 108 -1.47 -2.14 8.42
CA ALA A 108 -2.13 -1.96 9.71
C ALA A 108 -2.06 -3.22 10.60
N ASN A 109 -2.14 -4.40 9.99
CA ASN A 109 -1.98 -5.68 10.69
C ASN A 109 -0.53 -5.90 11.14
N ALA A 110 0.46 -5.58 10.31
CA ALA A 110 1.87 -5.68 10.69
C ALA A 110 2.23 -4.68 11.79
N VAL A 111 1.64 -3.48 11.78
CA VAL A 111 1.76 -2.51 12.87
C VAL A 111 1.16 -3.05 14.16
N PHE A 112 -0.01 -3.69 14.09
CA PHE A 112 -0.61 -4.33 15.25
C PHE A 112 0.26 -5.47 15.79
N ASP A 113 0.83 -6.30 14.91
CA ASP A 113 1.74 -7.38 15.30
C ASP A 113 2.99 -6.83 16.02
N ALA A 114 3.59 -5.77 15.48
CA ALA A 114 4.78 -5.15 16.04
C ALA A 114 4.55 -4.38 17.36
N THR A 115 3.32 -3.91 17.63
CA THR A 115 3.07 -2.95 18.72
C THR A 115 1.91 -3.29 19.66
N GLY A 116 1.06 -4.25 19.32
CA GLY A 116 -0.19 -4.56 20.03
C GLY A 116 -1.29 -3.50 19.87
N LYS A 117 -1.06 -2.40 19.13
CA LYS A 117 -2.03 -1.31 18.96
C LYS A 117 -2.79 -1.42 17.65
N ARG A 118 -4.13 -1.43 17.71
CA ARG A 118 -4.99 -1.46 16.53
C ARG A 118 -5.25 -0.05 16.00
N VAL A 119 -4.73 0.25 14.82
CA VAL A 119 -5.04 1.48 14.07
C VAL A 119 -6.15 1.20 13.07
N ARG A 120 -7.20 2.04 13.04
CA ARG A 120 -8.39 1.87 12.16
C ARG A 120 -8.65 3.06 11.23
N SER A 121 -7.75 4.02 11.22
CA SER A 121 -7.80 5.22 10.40
C SER A 121 -6.52 5.34 9.58
N MET A 122 -6.65 5.86 8.37
CA MET A 122 -5.52 6.26 7.53
C MET A 122 -5.34 7.78 7.58
N PRO A 123 -4.11 8.30 7.49
CA PRO A 123 -2.85 7.54 7.47
C PRO A 123 -2.58 6.79 8.79
N ILE A 124 -1.89 5.66 8.70
CA ILE A 124 -1.59 4.79 9.85
C ILE A 124 -0.56 5.50 10.73
N ARG A 125 -1.03 6.00 11.88
CA ARG A 125 -0.23 6.69 12.89
C ARG A 125 -0.45 6.01 14.23
N ILE A 126 0.64 5.74 14.95
CA ILE A 126 0.59 5.19 16.31
C ILE A 126 0.80 6.36 17.26
N GLN A 127 -0.25 7.17 17.43
CA GLN A 127 -0.32 8.24 18.43
C GLN A 127 -1.40 7.87 19.43
#